data_AF-A0A9W4TWQ6-F1
#
_entry.id   AF-A0A9W4TWQ6-F1
#
_cell.length_a   1.000
_cell.length_b   1.000
_cell.length_c   1.000
_cell.angle_alpha   90.00
_cell.angle_beta   90.00
_cell.angle_gamma   90.00
#
_symmetry.space_group_name_H-M   'P 1'
#
loop_
_entity.id
_entity.type
_entity.pdbx_description
1 polymer ?
#
loop_
_entity_poly.entity_id
_entity_poly.type
_entity_poly.pdbx_seq_one_letter_code
_entity_poly.pdbx_strand_id
1 'polypeptide(L)'
;MSESKSIDTLRQSFTLDYYDQESNEAFIQITKLYNNVQLSEILFLLPKIFTFDEIAPVMHLIIGCTLIKLGRSTAGLREVGYAICKAQDDKTRKEFLKTLAFAFIQYLNDPVMAKNCLGEYMDISRGNITTEADFQNMQNEVIELDKNLKNSKPEVVVIKSFEEQVLELSKMKQEELFDDDSFTGKSLIVIRYLHQCESELSRWANDKRSKNSPLRILIEAIFTFGPLISYNSIFKFEPVLNKYMSNLSQFQKKRSFSMFPIKEETLDPTFSHIHVIRGFVSMLRHQYKEAVSYFDQANFSEEVDLLKCYCQANDVEFKKLKSSLAVVSSSSFGSNDSFKLFTIAKLHERLMMQHKFKKHRSDEFFASMKFFITGILCLPVDDLYYCEYYDKMLDLLIRRKSEIEVITFFYILRNYYGLKSEYNYLYIPNLVYDYNCDDKIMERIQEVLKNLQDKRKIECKETFLIEYWYEHHIEIKGKVPNPIEVVYKQIVHD
;
A
#
# COMPACT_ATOMS: atom_id res chain seq x y z
N MET A 1 -19.49 8.29 -29.65
CA MET A 1 -18.43 9.33 -29.57
C MET A 1 -17.27 8.78 -28.77
N SER A 2 -16.04 9.26 -28.97
CA SER A 2 -14.92 8.92 -28.09
C SER A 2 -15.06 9.65 -26.75
N GLU A 3 -14.59 9.03 -25.67
CA GLU A 3 -14.59 9.61 -24.31
C GLU A 3 -13.87 10.98 -24.27
N SER A 4 -12.82 11.16 -25.08
CA SER A 4 -12.13 12.46 -25.22
C SER A 4 -13.05 13.62 -25.60
N LYS A 5 -14.13 13.38 -26.38
CA LYS A 5 -15.09 14.42 -26.75
C LYS A 5 -16.04 14.80 -25.61
N SER A 6 -16.29 13.94 -24.62
CA SER A 6 -17.11 14.33 -23.46
C SER A 6 -16.34 15.26 -22.52
N ILE A 7 -15.06 14.99 -22.28
CA ILE A 7 -14.22 15.79 -21.36
C ILE A 7 -13.92 17.19 -21.91
N ASP A 8 -13.64 17.34 -23.21
CA ASP A 8 -13.50 18.67 -23.82
C ASP A 8 -14.83 19.46 -23.85
N THR A 9 -15.98 18.77 -23.83
CA THR A 9 -17.30 19.41 -23.68
C THR A 9 -17.56 19.83 -22.23
N LEU A 10 -17.18 19.00 -21.25
CA LEU A 10 -17.24 19.29 -19.81
C LEU A 10 -16.33 20.48 -19.43
N ARG A 11 -15.21 20.67 -20.14
CA ARG A 11 -14.30 21.80 -19.98
C ARG A 11 -14.97 23.18 -20.14
N GLN A 12 -16.09 23.26 -20.86
CA GLN A 12 -16.83 24.51 -21.09
C GLN A 12 -17.93 24.78 -20.04
N SER A 13 -18.26 23.81 -19.18
CA SER A 13 -19.35 23.94 -18.19
C SER A 13 -18.90 24.21 -16.75
N PHE A 14 -17.61 24.07 -16.43
CA PHE A 14 -17.09 24.37 -15.09
C PHE A 14 -16.49 25.79 -15.05
N THR A 15 -17.22 26.72 -14.45
CA THR A 15 -16.67 28.01 -13.99
C THR A 15 -15.64 27.75 -12.90
N LEU A 16 -14.38 28.09 -13.19
CA LEU A 16 -13.22 27.87 -12.31
C LEU A 16 -13.10 28.90 -11.16
N ASP A 17 -14.05 29.84 -11.11
CA ASP A 17 -14.04 31.03 -10.24
C ASP A 17 -14.17 30.73 -8.73
N TYR A 18 -14.36 29.46 -8.34
CA TYR A 18 -14.55 29.01 -6.96
C TYR A 18 -13.34 28.29 -6.34
N TYR A 19 -12.33 27.92 -7.13
CA TYR A 19 -11.16 27.19 -6.62
C TYR A 19 -9.95 28.12 -6.46
N ASP A 20 -9.05 27.77 -5.53
CA ASP A 20 -7.77 28.45 -5.40
C ASP A 20 -6.89 28.27 -6.66
N GLN A 21 -5.82 29.08 -6.75
CA GLN A 21 -4.93 29.07 -7.89
C GLN A 21 -4.24 27.70 -8.08
N GLU A 22 -3.89 27.03 -6.99
CA GLU A 22 -3.12 25.78 -7.02
C GLU A 22 -3.97 24.60 -7.52
N SER A 23 -5.24 24.54 -7.10
CA SER A 23 -6.26 23.60 -7.57
C SER A 23 -6.59 23.82 -9.04
N ASN A 24 -6.69 25.07 -9.47
CA ASN A 24 -6.91 25.44 -10.86
C ASN A 24 -5.72 25.06 -11.77
N GLU A 25 -4.49 25.28 -11.34
CA GLU A 25 -3.27 24.84 -12.04
C GLU A 25 -3.23 23.30 -12.15
N ALA A 26 -3.52 22.58 -11.07
CA ALA A 26 -3.59 21.12 -11.06
C ALA A 26 -4.68 20.57 -12.01
N PHE A 27 -5.86 21.19 -12.06
CA PHE A 27 -6.93 20.82 -13.00
C PHE A 27 -6.51 21.00 -14.47
N ILE A 28 -5.88 22.13 -14.80
CA ILE A 28 -5.36 22.39 -16.15
C ILE A 28 -4.32 21.33 -16.54
N GLN A 29 -3.40 21.00 -15.62
CA GLN A 29 -2.36 20.02 -15.84
C GLN A 29 -2.92 18.61 -16.03
N ILE A 30 -3.80 18.14 -15.12
CA ILE A 30 -4.46 16.82 -15.24
C ILE A 30 -5.22 16.70 -16.56
N THR A 31 -6.02 17.71 -16.92
CA THR A 31 -6.84 17.64 -18.14
C THR A 31 -5.96 17.58 -19.39
N LYS A 32 -4.83 18.30 -19.40
CA LYS A 32 -3.84 18.22 -20.48
C LYS A 32 -3.21 16.82 -20.58
N LEU A 33 -2.77 16.25 -19.46
CA LEU A 33 -2.19 14.90 -19.42
C LEU A 33 -3.19 13.83 -19.84
N TYR A 34 -4.45 13.94 -19.41
CA TYR A 34 -5.50 12.99 -19.75
C TYR A 34 -5.83 13.02 -21.25
N ASN A 35 -6.00 14.22 -21.82
CA ASN A 35 -6.25 14.38 -23.26
C ASN A 35 -5.05 13.90 -24.11
N ASN A 36 -3.83 13.99 -23.59
CA ASN A 36 -2.62 13.44 -24.21
C ASN A 36 -2.41 11.93 -23.96
N VAL A 37 -3.29 11.27 -23.19
CA VAL A 37 -3.15 9.86 -22.76
C VAL A 37 -1.88 9.58 -21.94
N GLN A 38 -1.33 10.61 -21.27
CA GLN A 38 -0.17 10.51 -20.37
C GLN A 38 -0.61 10.03 -18.96
N LEU A 39 -1.28 8.88 -18.90
CA LEU A 39 -1.95 8.40 -17.68
C LEU A 39 -0.99 8.15 -16.51
N SER A 40 0.21 7.61 -16.76
CA SER A 40 1.24 7.43 -15.72
C SER A 40 1.73 8.76 -15.13
N GLU A 41 1.68 9.87 -15.88
CA GLU A 41 2.11 11.18 -15.37
C GLU A 41 1.08 11.81 -14.42
N ILE A 42 -0.21 11.51 -14.60
CA ILE A 42 -1.28 11.94 -13.69
C ILE A 42 -1.03 11.39 -12.28
N LEU A 43 -0.49 10.17 -12.15
CA LEU A 43 -0.19 9.54 -10.86
C LEU A 43 0.78 10.36 -9.99
N PHE A 44 1.73 11.11 -10.57
CA PHE A 44 2.63 11.96 -9.79
C PHE A 44 1.95 13.21 -9.21
N LEU A 45 0.80 13.62 -9.76
CA LEU A 45 0.02 14.75 -9.26
C LEU A 45 -0.93 14.35 -8.13
N LEU A 46 -1.32 13.07 -8.07
CA LEU A 46 -2.29 12.57 -7.10
C LEU A 46 -1.89 12.82 -5.63
N PRO A 47 -0.63 12.58 -5.18
CA PRO A 47 -0.26 12.86 -3.79
C PRO A 47 -0.41 14.33 -3.38
N LYS A 48 -0.23 15.26 -4.32
CA LYS A 48 -0.46 16.70 -4.11
C LYS A 48 -1.96 17.02 -4.07
N ILE A 49 -2.73 16.49 -5.02
CA ILE A 49 -4.18 16.75 -5.10
C ILE A 49 -4.92 16.20 -3.87
N PHE A 50 -4.43 15.10 -3.29
CA PHE A 50 -4.94 14.55 -2.04
C PHE A 50 -4.79 15.51 -0.83
N THR A 51 -3.98 16.58 -0.92
CA THR A 51 -3.87 17.57 0.15
C THR A 51 -4.77 18.80 -0.03
N PHE A 52 -5.59 18.86 -1.10
CA PHE A 52 -6.56 19.93 -1.29
C PHE A 52 -7.80 19.70 -0.42
N ASP A 53 -8.33 20.76 0.19
CA ASP A 53 -9.52 20.68 1.04
C ASP A 53 -10.80 20.35 0.24
N GLU A 54 -10.90 20.87 -0.99
CA GLU A 54 -11.96 20.54 -1.94
C GLU A 54 -11.37 20.24 -3.33
N ILE A 55 -11.81 19.13 -3.93
CA ILE A 55 -11.42 18.70 -5.27
C ILE A 55 -12.65 18.75 -6.18
N ALA A 56 -12.52 19.35 -7.37
CA ALA A 56 -13.63 19.50 -8.29
C ALA A 56 -14.22 18.14 -8.73
N PRO A 57 -15.55 17.98 -8.87
CA PRO A 57 -16.15 16.71 -9.29
C PRO A 57 -15.59 16.17 -10.62
N VAL A 58 -15.23 17.06 -11.55
CA VAL A 58 -14.57 16.69 -12.82
C VAL A 58 -13.13 16.18 -12.63
N MET A 59 -12.40 16.64 -11.61
CA MET A 59 -11.09 16.07 -11.28
C MET A 59 -11.25 14.65 -10.75
N HIS A 60 -12.20 14.40 -9.84
CA HIS A 60 -12.52 13.04 -9.39
C HIS A 60 -12.91 12.11 -10.55
N LEU A 61 -13.68 12.60 -11.54
CA LEU A 61 -13.99 11.82 -12.76
C LEU A 61 -12.71 11.46 -13.53
N ILE A 62 -11.84 12.44 -13.81
CA ILE A 62 -10.60 12.21 -14.59
C ILE A 62 -9.64 11.27 -13.84
N ILE A 63 -9.47 11.47 -12.54
CA ILE A 63 -8.68 10.57 -11.67
C ILE A 63 -9.29 9.17 -11.70
N GLY A 64 -10.60 9.04 -11.52
CA GLY A 64 -11.30 7.76 -11.52
C GLY A 64 -11.16 6.97 -12.82
N CYS A 65 -11.37 7.62 -13.98
CA CYS A 65 -11.13 7.00 -15.28
C CYS A 65 -9.65 6.64 -15.49
N THR A 66 -8.71 7.47 -15.02
CA THR A 66 -7.26 7.18 -15.07
C THR A 66 -6.94 5.92 -14.28
N LEU A 67 -7.44 5.81 -13.05
CA LEU A 67 -7.25 4.66 -12.17
C LEU A 67 -7.85 3.38 -12.78
N ILE A 68 -9.06 3.44 -13.33
CA ILE A 68 -9.70 2.32 -14.04
C ILE A 68 -8.85 1.85 -15.23
N LYS A 69 -8.35 2.77 -16.07
CA LYS A 69 -7.51 2.45 -17.25
C LYS A 69 -6.14 1.86 -16.88
N LEU A 70 -5.64 2.18 -15.69
CA LEU A 70 -4.43 1.59 -15.10
C LEU A 70 -4.72 0.32 -14.28
N GLY A 71 -5.97 -0.16 -14.29
CA GLY A 71 -6.40 -1.40 -13.64
C GLY A 71 -6.56 -1.33 -12.12
N ARG A 72 -6.67 -0.12 -11.57
CA ARG A 72 -7.04 0.16 -10.17
C ARG A 72 -8.55 0.38 -10.07
N SER A 73 -9.32 -0.64 -10.47
CA SER A 73 -10.76 -0.54 -10.67
C SER A 73 -11.53 -0.07 -9.43
N THR A 74 -11.25 -0.62 -8.24
CA THR A 74 -11.94 -0.26 -6.98
C THR A 74 -11.74 1.21 -6.63
N ALA A 75 -10.49 1.68 -6.61
CA ALA A 75 -10.15 3.08 -6.35
C ALA A 75 -10.81 4.00 -7.39
N GLY A 76 -10.70 3.66 -8.67
CA GLY A 76 -11.25 4.48 -9.74
C GLY A 76 -12.78 4.54 -9.75
N LEU A 77 -13.46 3.44 -9.44
CA LEU A 77 -14.92 3.41 -9.30
C LEU A 77 -15.41 4.27 -8.14
N ARG A 78 -14.69 4.30 -7.01
CA ARG A 78 -15.00 5.20 -5.90
C ARG A 78 -14.87 6.66 -6.32
N GLU A 79 -13.80 7.05 -7.01
CA GLU A 79 -13.62 8.43 -7.46
C GLU A 79 -14.71 8.85 -8.48
N VAL A 80 -15.06 7.98 -9.44
CA VAL A 80 -16.18 8.26 -10.35
C VAL A 80 -17.52 8.34 -9.61
N GLY A 81 -17.76 7.46 -8.63
CA GLY A 81 -18.95 7.50 -7.79
C GLY A 81 -19.06 8.82 -7.00
N TYR A 82 -17.96 9.25 -6.37
CA TYR A 82 -17.91 10.52 -5.65
C TYR A 82 -18.14 11.72 -6.59
N ALA A 83 -17.58 11.70 -7.81
CA ALA A 83 -17.84 12.70 -8.84
C ALA A 83 -19.34 12.79 -9.20
N ILE A 84 -20.03 11.66 -9.38
CA ILE A 84 -21.46 11.59 -9.68
C ILE A 84 -22.29 12.15 -8.51
N CYS A 85 -21.95 11.78 -7.27
CA CYS A 85 -22.62 12.29 -6.07
C CYS A 85 -22.42 13.80 -5.86
N LYS A 86 -21.26 14.35 -6.25
CA LYS A 86 -20.91 15.76 -6.11
C LYS A 86 -21.19 16.61 -7.36
N ALA A 87 -21.76 16.04 -8.40
CA ALA A 87 -22.17 16.79 -9.59
C ALA A 87 -23.17 17.90 -9.23
N GLN A 88 -22.89 19.12 -9.70
CA GLN A 88 -23.63 20.35 -9.34
C GLN A 88 -25.07 20.35 -9.89
N ASP A 89 -25.31 19.65 -10.99
CA ASP A 89 -26.57 19.64 -11.71
C ASP A 89 -26.83 18.28 -12.39
N ASP A 90 -28.08 18.02 -12.75
CA ASP A 90 -28.52 16.77 -13.36
C ASP A 90 -27.91 16.52 -14.76
N LYS A 91 -27.61 17.56 -15.55
CA LYS A 91 -26.97 17.40 -16.87
C LYS A 91 -25.52 16.92 -16.68
N THR A 92 -24.77 17.54 -15.77
CA THR A 92 -23.41 17.10 -15.40
C THR A 92 -23.43 15.68 -14.82
N ARG A 93 -24.35 15.37 -13.90
CA ARG A 93 -24.50 14.02 -13.33
C ARG A 93 -24.77 12.97 -14.42
N LYS A 94 -25.61 13.31 -15.40
CA LYS A 94 -25.92 12.47 -16.56
C LYS A 94 -24.72 12.21 -17.48
N GLU A 95 -23.86 13.21 -17.72
CA GLU A 95 -22.60 13.00 -18.45
C GLU A 95 -21.60 12.12 -17.68
N PHE A 96 -21.51 12.26 -16.36
CA PHE A 96 -20.64 11.40 -15.54
C PHE A 96 -21.13 9.93 -15.53
N LEU A 97 -22.45 9.71 -15.43
CA LEU A 97 -23.07 8.39 -15.57
C LEU A 97 -22.85 7.76 -16.95
N LYS A 98 -22.90 8.54 -18.03
CA LYS A 98 -22.51 8.08 -19.38
C LYS A 98 -21.06 7.59 -19.37
N THR A 99 -20.12 8.38 -18.85
CA THR A 99 -18.70 8.01 -18.77
C THR A 99 -18.49 6.71 -17.97
N LEU A 100 -19.16 6.58 -16.82
CA LEU A 100 -19.13 5.34 -16.02
C LEU A 100 -19.68 4.13 -16.78
N ALA A 101 -20.80 4.29 -17.50
CA ALA A 101 -21.37 3.22 -18.32
C ALA A 101 -20.41 2.75 -19.42
N PHE A 102 -19.71 3.67 -20.10
CA PHE A 102 -18.66 3.31 -21.06
C PHE A 102 -17.48 2.62 -20.38
N ALA A 103 -17.05 3.08 -19.21
CA ALA A 103 -15.96 2.45 -18.46
C ALA A 103 -16.28 1.00 -18.04
N PHE A 104 -17.53 0.73 -17.65
CA PHE A 104 -17.98 -0.64 -17.37
C PHE A 104 -17.88 -1.56 -18.59
N ILE A 105 -18.25 -1.10 -19.80
CA ILE A 105 -18.11 -1.89 -21.03
C ILE A 105 -16.65 -2.03 -21.46
N GLN A 106 -15.91 -0.91 -21.51
CA GLN A 106 -14.59 -0.83 -22.14
C GLN A 106 -13.49 -1.40 -21.25
N TYR A 107 -13.50 -1.12 -19.95
CA TYR A 107 -12.37 -1.42 -19.06
C TYR A 107 -12.65 -2.53 -18.05
N LEU A 108 -13.90 -2.70 -17.64
CA LEU A 108 -14.30 -3.67 -16.61
C LEU A 108 -15.02 -4.90 -17.19
N ASN A 109 -15.41 -4.85 -18.47
CA ASN A 109 -16.15 -5.90 -19.17
C ASN A 109 -17.45 -6.34 -18.43
N ASP A 110 -18.14 -5.39 -17.80
CA ASP A 110 -19.39 -5.58 -17.06
C ASP A 110 -20.58 -4.89 -17.77
N PRO A 111 -21.25 -5.57 -18.71
CA PRO A 111 -22.43 -5.03 -19.39
C PRO A 111 -23.70 -5.00 -18.52
N VAL A 112 -23.68 -5.52 -17.29
CA VAL A 112 -24.80 -5.44 -16.36
C VAL A 112 -24.73 -4.10 -15.62
N MET A 113 -23.58 -3.76 -15.04
CA MET A 113 -23.39 -2.47 -14.36
C MET A 113 -23.48 -1.29 -15.32
N ALA A 114 -23.04 -1.44 -16.57
CA ALA A 114 -23.26 -0.43 -17.61
C ALA A 114 -24.75 -0.12 -17.86
N LYS A 115 -25.63 -1.12 -17.74
CA LYS A 115 -27.10 -0.93 -17.85
C LYS A 115 -27.70 -0.32 -16.59
N ASN A 116 -27.16 -0.62 -15.41
CA ASN A 116 -27.60 0.01 -14.16
C ASN A 116 -27.35 1.53 -14.22
N CYS A 117 -26.21 1.96 -14.78
CA CYS A 117 -25.92 3.38 -15.04
C CYS A 117 -26.93 4.03 -16.01
N LEU A 118 -27.41 3.30 -17.02
CA LEU A 118 -28.51 3.78 -17.88
C LEU A 118 -29.85 3.88 -17.13
N GLY A 119 -30.10 2.99 -16.16
CA GLY A 119 -31.26 3.09 -15.27
C GLY A 119 -31.26 4.39 -14.46
N GLU A 120 -30.15 4.71 -13.81
CA GLU A 120 -29.99 5.97 -13.09
C GLU A 120 -30.08 7.20 -14.03
N TYR A 121 -29.50 7.12 -15.23
CA TYR A 121 -29.64 8.17 -16.26
C TYR A 121 -31.11 8.40 -16.65
N MET A 122 -31.90 7.32 -16.78
CA MET A 122 -33.33 7.39 -17.05
C MET A 122 -34.09 8.03 -15.89
N ASP A 123 -33.79 7.68 -14.65
CA ASP A 123 -34.50 8.21 -13.47
C ASP A 123 -34.22 9.69 -13.24
N ILE A 124 -32.98 10.16 -13.44
CA ILE A 124 -32.66 11.59 -13.46
C ILE A 124 -33.40 12.30 -14.61
N SER A 125 -33.44 11.68 -15.80
CA SER A 125 -34.12 12.28 -16.94
C SER A 125 -35.64 12.36 -16.73
N ARG A 126 -36.25 11.36 -16.08
CA ARG A 126 -37.68 11.33 -15.72
C ARG A 126 -38.10 12.47 -14.81
N GLY A 127 -37.25 12.88 -13.87
CA GLY A 127 -37.53 14.00 -12.95
C GLY A 127 -37.75 15.35 -13.66
N ASN A 128 -37.34 15.47 -14.92
CA ASN A 128 -37.38 16.70 -15.70
C ASN A 128 -38.41 16.66 -16.86
N ILE A 129 -39.28 15.65 -16.92
CA ILE A 129 -40.28 15.48 -17.99
C ILE A 129 -41.55 16.27 -17.69
N THR A 130 -41.92 17.18 -18.59
CA THR A 130 -43.16 17.98 -18.47
C THR A 130 -44.12 17.77 -19.65
N THR A 131 -43.63 17.27 -20.78
CA THR A 131 -44.40 17.02 -22.00
C THR A 131 -44.12 15.65 -22.60
N GLU A 132 -45.03 15.17 -23.45
CA GLU A 132 -44.82 13.96 -24.26
C GLU A 132 -43.57 14.09 -25.16
N ALA A 133 -43.25 15.31 -25.64
CA ALA A 133 -42.05 15.54 -26.44
C ALA A 133 -40.76 15.31 -25.63
N ASP A 134 -40.72 15.74 -24.36
CA ASP A 134 -39.59 15.48 -23.46
C ASP A 134 -39.39 13.97 -23.23
N PHE A 135 -40.50 13.23 -23.08
CA PHE A 135 -40.49 11.78 -22.92
C PHE A 135 -39.97 11.05 -24.17
N GLN A 136 -40.43 11.43 -25.36
CA GLN A 136 -39.93 10.88 -26.63
C GLN A 136 -38.45 11.20 -26.86
N ASN A 137 -38.00 12.42 -26.54
CA ASN A 137 -36.59 12.80 -26.60
C ASN A 137 -35.72 11.96 -25.65
N MET A 138 -36.15 11.79 -24.40
CA MET A 138 -35.48 10.95 -23.40
C MET A 138 -35.38 9.48 -23.85
N GLN A 139 -36.45 8.91 -24.44
CA GLN A 139 -36.38 7.55 -25.00
C GLN A 139 -35.34 7.44 -26.11
N ASN A 140 -35.32 8.40 -27.05
CA ASN A 140 -34.38 8.40 -28.17
C ASN A 140 -32.92 8.51 -27.69
N GLU A 141 -32.62 9.38 -26.72
CA GLU A 141 -31.29 9.47 -26.11
C GLU A 141 -30.84 8.12 -25.51
N VAL A 142 -31.70 7.48 -24.73
CA VAL A 142 -31.38 6.22 -24.03
C VAL A 142 -31.19 5.06 -25.01
N ILE A 143 -32.00 4.99 -26.07
CA ILE A 143 -31.85 4.00 -27.15
C ILE A 143 -30.54 4.21 -27.91
N GLU A 144 -30.15 5.47 -28.17
CA GLU A 144 -28.87 5.76 -28.81
C GLU A 144 -27.69 5.39 -27.90
N LEU A 145 -27.78 5.66 -26.60
CA LEU A 145 -26.75 5.30 -25.62
C LEU A 145 -26.56 3.78 -25.48
N ASP A 146 -27.64 3.01 -25.33
CA ASP A 146 -27.57 1.54 -25.30
C ASP A 146 -26.98 0.97 -26.60
N LYS A 147 -27.34 1.53 -27.76
CA LYS A 147 -26.73 1.16 -29.05
C LYS A 147 -25.24 1.49 -29.10
N ASN A 148 -24.82 2.66 -28.60
CA ASN A 148 -23.42 3.08 -28.55
C ASN A 148 -22.59 2.22 -27.58
N LEU A 149 -23.16 1.81 -26.44
CA LEU A 149 -22.53 0.89 -25.48
C LEU A 149 -22.38 -0.51 -26.09
N LYS A 150 -23.42 -1.06 -26.73
CA LYS A 150 -23.35 -2.36 -27.43
C LYS A 150 -22.32 -2.41 -28.57
N ASN A 151 -22.05 -1.28 -29.21
CA ASN A 151 -21.03 -1.16 -30.26
C ASN A 151 -19.62 -0.90 -29.71
N SER A 152 -19.48 -0.60 -28.42
CA SER A 152 -18.18 -0.40 -27.78
C SER A 152 -17.50 -1.74 -27.54
N LYS A 153 -16.20 -1.81 -27.82
CA LYS A 153 -15.40 -3.01 -27.59
C LYS A 153 -14.65 -2.92 -26.26
N PRO A 154 -14.46 -4.02 -25.53
CA PRO A 154 -13.52 -4.07 -24.43
C PRO A 154 -12.10 -3.72 -24.89
N GLU A 155 -11.43 -2.87 -24.14
CA GLU A 155 -9.99 -2.60 -24.23
C GLU A 155 -9.26 -3.50 -23.21
N VAL A 156 -8.11 -4.06 -23.60
CA VAL A 156 -7.34 -4.95 -22.71
C VAL A 156 -6.57 -4.10 -21.71
N VAL A 157 -7.12 -3.97 -20.49
CA VAL A 157 -6.43 -3.33 -19.36
C VAL A 157 -5.29 -4.23 -18.89
N VAL A 158 -4.05 -3.88 -19.22
CA VAL A 158 -2.86 -4.60 -18.76
C VAL A 158 -2.38 -4.01 -17.44
N ILE A 159 -2.68 -4.69 -16.33
CA ILE A 159 -2.12 -4.37 -15.01
C ILE A 159 -0.63 -4.70 -15.04
N LYS A 160 0.22 -3.68 -14.96
CA LYS A 160 1.67 -3.83 -14.82
C LYS A 160 1.98 -4.50 -13.47
N SER A 161 2.84 -5.50 -13.48
CA SER A 161 3.39 -6.07 -12.25
C SER A 161 4.14 -5.01 -11.44
N PHE A 162 4.27 -5.21 -10.12
CA PHE A 162 4.97 -4.26 -9.25
C PHE A 162 6.41 -3.95 -9.72
N GLU A 163 7.11 -4.97 -10.21
CA GLU A 163 8.45 -4.86 -10.81
C GLU A 163 8.45 -3.97 -12.07
N GLU A 164 7.46 -4.14 -12.96
CA GLU A 164 7.33 -3.31 -14.17
C GLU A 164 7.00 -1.84 -13.84
N GLN A 165 6.20 -1.58 -12.81
CA GLN A 165 5.91 -0.23 -12.33
C GLN A 165 7.18 0.46 -11.79
N VAL A 166 7.99 -0.24 -10.99
CA VAL A 166 9.26 0.29 -10.48
C VAL A 166 10.27 0.53 -11.63
N LEU A 167 10.35 -0.38 -12.60
CA LEU A 167 11.19 -0.20 -13.79
C LEU A 167 10.71 0.95 -14.71
N GLU A 168 9.43 1.31 -14.66
CA GLU A 168 8.88 2.47 -15.38
C GLU A 168 9.34 3.78 -14.76
N LEU A 169 9.33 3.89 -13.42
CA LEU A 169 9.90 5.04 -12.68
C LEU A 169 11.35 5.33 -13.09
N SER A 170 12.20 4.29 -13.11
CA SER A 170 13.58 4.39 -13.57
C SER A 170 13.71 4.93 -15.00
N LYS A 171 12.84 4.48 -15.91
CA LYS A 171 12.84 4.93 -17.32
C LYS A 171 12.34 6.37 -17.47
N MET A 172 11.40 6.79 -16.63
CA MET A 172 10.87 8.16 -16.59
C MET A 172 11.86 9.17 -15.99
N LYS A 173 12.98 8.70 -15.41
CA LYS A 173 13.96 9.52 -14.66
C LYS A 173 13.34 10.28 -13.49
N GLN A 174 12.29 9.71 -12.89
CA GLN A 174 11.61 10.25 -11.71
C GLN A 174 12.14 9.62 -10.41
N GLU A 175 13.30 8.96 -10.46
CA GLU A 175 13.94 8.38 -9.28
C GLU A 175 14.28 9.46 -8.24
N GLU A 176 14.70 10.64 -8.71
CA GLU A 176 15.04 11.81 -7.88
C GLU A 176 13.83 12.41 -7.10
N LEU A 177 12.60 11.96 -7.36
CA LEU A 177 11.41 12.36 -6.59
C LEU A 177 11.26 11.61 -5.27
N PHE A 178 11.96 10.49 -5.09
CA PHE A 178 11.80 9.60 -3.94
C PHE A 178 13.10 9.54 -3.14
N ASP A 179 12.97 9.68 -1.82
CA ASP A 179 14.09 9.45 -0.89
C ASP A 179 14.53 7.97 -0.96
N ASP A 180 15.83 7.69 -0.87
CA ASP A 180 16.36 6.32 -0.84
C ASP A 180 15.78 5.52 0.33
N ASP A 181 15.42 6.19 1.43
CA ASP A 181 14.74 5.60 2.59
C ASP A 181 13.21 5.47 2.45
N SER A 182 12.60 5.96 1.35
CA SER A 182 11.17 5.83 1.07
C SER A 182 10.77 4.40 0.69
N PHE A 183 9.47 4.10 0.71
CA PHE A 183 8.98 2.79 0.23
C PHE A 183 9.37 2.56 -1.24
N THR A 184 9.15 3.58 -2.08
CA THR A 184 9.50 3.58 -3.51
C THR A 184 11.01 3.58 -3.73
N GLY A 185 11.79 4.37 -2.97
CA GLY A 185 13.25 4.39 -3.04
C GLY A 185 13.87 3.02 -2.72
N LYS A 186 13.48 2.42 -1.59
CA LYS A 186 13.92 1.05 -1.23
C LYS A 186 13.49 0.02 -2.28
N SER A 187 12.29 0.14 -2.86
CA SER A 187 11.87 -0.73 -3.96
C SER A 187 12.71 -0.56 -5.23
N LEU A 188 13.07 0.67 -5.61
CA LEU A 188 13.98 0.96 -6.73
C LEU A 188 15.37 0.35 -6.50
N ILE A 189 15.96 0.55 -5.33
CA ILE A 189 17.26 0.01 -4.93
C ILE A 189 17.25 -1.53 -5.00
N VAL A 190 16.27 -2.16 -4.35
CA VAL A 190 16.12 -3.63 -4.33
C VAL A 190 15.99 -4.20 -5.74
N ILE A 191 15.05 -3.70 -6.55
CA ILE A 191 14.80 -4.24 -7.89
C ILE A 191 16.01 -4.01 -8.82
N ARG A 192 16.71 -2.89 -8.69
CA ARG A 192 17.98 -2.62 -9.40
C ARG A 192 19.05 -3.67 -9.07
N TYR A 193 19.27 -3.96 -7.79
CA TYR A 193 20.21 -5.01 -7.38
C TYR A 193 19.78 -6.41 -7.83
N LEU A 194 18.48 -6.72 -7.79
CA LEU A 194 17.96 -8.03 -8.21
C LEU A 194 18.18 -8.27 -9.71
N HIS A 195 17.93 -7.29 -10.58
CA HIS A 195 18.28 -7.39 -12.00
C HIS A 195 19.79 -7.46 -12.25
N GLN A 196 20.61 -6.75 -11.46
CA GLN A 196 22.06 -6.87 -11.56
C GLN A 196 22.52 -8.30 -11.18
N CYS A 197 21.94 -8.89 -10.13
CA CYS A 197 22.19 -10.26 -9.70
C CYS A 197 21.77 -11.27 -10.78
N GLU A 198 20.56 -11.12 -11.33
CA GLU A 198 20.04 -11.95 -12.44
C GLU A 198 20.94 -11.89 -13.68
N SER A 199 21.43 -10.70 -14.04
CA SER A 199 22.35 -10.50 -15.16
C SER A 199 23.70 -11.21 -14.95
N GLU A 200 24.30 -11.07 -13.76
CA GLU A 200 25.56 -11.74 -13.42
C GLU A 200 25.40 -13.26 -13.27
N LEU A 201 24.28 -13.75 -12.74
CA LEU A 201 23.94 -15.17 -12.70
C LEU A 201 23.75 -15.75 -14.10
N SER A 202 23.13 -15.00 -15.01
CA SER A 202 22.94 -15.39 -16.41
C SER A 202 24.27 -15.45 -17.18
N ARG A 203 25.15 -14.46 -16.98
CA ARG A 203 26.54 -14.48 -17.50
C ARG A 203 27.31 -15.69 -16.99
N TRP A 204 27.23 -15.98 -15.69
CA TRP A 204 27.88 -17.15 -15.12
C TRP A 204 27.25 -18.49 -15.58
N ALA A 205 25.93 -18.52 -15.82
CA ALA A 205 25.27 -19.71 -16.33
C ALA A 205 25.87 -20.14 -17.68
N ASN A 206 26.13 -19.17 -18.55
CA ASN A 206 26.76 -19.38 -19.87
C ASN A 206 28.28 -19.60 -19.76
N ASP A 207 29.02 -18.62 -19.26
CA ASP A 207 30.49 -18.55 -19.42
C ASP A 207 31.27 -18.99 -18.17
N LYS A 208 30.57 -19.37 -17.09
CA LYS A 208 31.13 -19.65 -15.75
C LYS A 208 31.97 -18.51 -15.16
N ARG A 209 31.80 -17.29 -15.67
CA ARG A 209 32.43 -16.06 -15.22
C ARG A 209 31.35 -15.06 -14.79
N SER A 210 31.58 -14.38 -13.67
CA SER A 210 30.88 -13.15 -13.29
C SER A 210 31.93 -12.06 -13.03
N LYS A 211 31.60 -10.81 -13.33
CA LYS A 211 32.47 -9.65 -13.02
C LYS A 211 32.35 -9.27 -11.55
N ASN A 212 31.13 -9.33 -11.03
CA ASN A 212 30.81 -9.08 -9.62
C ASN A 212 30.41 -10.39 -8.93
N SER A 213 30.35 -10.40 -7.60
CA SER A 213 29.79 -11.53 -6.84
C SER A 213 28.27 -11.39 -6.78
N PRO A 214 27.47 -12.31 -7.37
CA PRO A 214 26.01 -12.27 -7.27
C PRO A 214 25.52 -12.37 -5.81
N LEU A 215 26.26 -13.08 -4.96
CA LEU A 215 25.92 -13.17 -3.53
C LEU A 215 26.05 -11.81 -2.85
N ARG A 216 27.12 -11.06 -3.12
CA ARG A 216 27.32 -9.75 -2.50
C ARG A 216 26.23 -8.77 -2.93
N ILE A 217 25.90 -8.73 -4.22
CA ILE A 217 24.81 -7.91 -4.76
C ILE A 217 23.47 -8.25 -4.08
N LEU A 218 23.17 -9.54 -3.92
CA LEU A 218 21.94 -9.97 -3.28
C LEU A 218 21.90 -9.67 -1.77
N ILE A 219 23.04 -9.68 -1.09
CA ILE A 219 23.16 -9.29 0.32
C ILE A 219 22.96 -7.79 0.50
N GLU A 220 23.57 -6.96 -0.36
CA GLU A 220 23.34 -5.51 -0.39
C GLU A 220 21.85 -5.18 -0.60
N ALA A 221 21.16 -5.92 -1.47
CA ALA A 221 19.69 -5.82 -1.63
C ALA A 221 18.90 -6.25 -0.38
N ILE A 222 19.28 -7.36 0.27
CA ILE A 222 18.59 -7.86 1.47
C ILE A 222 18.70 -6.87 2.63
N PHE A 223 19.89 -6.29 2.84
CA PHE A 223 20.14 -5.32 3.91
C PHE A 223 19.66 -3.89 3.59
N THR A 224 19.07 -3.65 2.41
CA THR A 224 18.25 -2.44 2.18
C THR A 224 16.97 -2.43 3.05
N PHE A 225 16.53 -3.60 3.57
CA PHE A 225 15.27 -3.76 4.31
C PHE A 225 14.05 -3.18 3.58
N GLY A 226 13.98 -3.41 2.26
CA GLY A 226 12.89 -2.90 1.43
C GLY A 226 11.56 -3.65 1.63
N PRO A 227 10.49 -3.18 0.97
CA PRO A 227 9.19 -3.87 0.95
C PRO A 227 9.32 -5.32 0.47
N LEU A 228 8.76 -6.29 1.21
CA LEU A 228 8.91 -7.73 0.91
C LEU A 228 8.49 -8.10 -0.53
N ILE A 229 7.49 -7.41 -1.07
CA ILE A 229 7.03 -7.59 -2.45
C ILE A 229 8.13 -7.31 -3.50
N SER A 230 9.05 -6.39 -3.23
CA SER A 230 10.15 -6.03 -4.13
C SER A 230 11.12 -7.19 -4.37
N TYR A 231 11.17 -8.15 -3.45
CA TYR A 231 12.04 -9.32 -3.52
C TYR A 231 11.44 -10.52 -4.26
N ASN A 232 10.17 -10.46 -4.70
CA ASN A 232 9.50 -11.56 -5.38
C ASN A 232 10.21 -12.03 -6.67
N SER A 233 10.99 -11.16 -7.32
CA SER A 233 11.77 -11.51 -8.51
C SER A 233 12.90 -12.51 -8.22
N ILE A 234 13.35 -12.68 -6.97
CA ILE A 234 14.32 -13.71 -6.56
C ILE A 234 13.87 -15.10 -7.03
N PHE A 235 12.57 -15.42 -6.91
CA PHE A 235 12.04 -16.72 -7.30
C PHE A 235 12.17 -17.03 -8.80
N LYS A 236 12.31 -16.01 -9.67
CA LYS A 236 12.56 -16.19 -11.11
C LYS A 236 13.93 -16.82 -11.38
N PHE A 237 14.97 -16.37 -10.67
CA PHE A 237 16.36 -16.79 -10.87
C PHE A 237 16.90 -17.73 -9.78
N GLU A 238 16.13 -18.03 -8.74
CA GLU A 238 16.49 -18.95 -7.65
C GLU A 238 17.05 -20.31 -8.14
N PRO A 239 16.52 -20.97 -9.20
CA PRO A 239 17.10 -22.22 -9.69
C PRO A 239 18.53 -22.09 -10.23
N VAL A 240 18.92 -20.90 -10.72
CA VAL A 240 20.28 -20.59 -11.18
C VAL A 240 21.16 -20.21 -9.99
N LEU A 241 20.64 -19.41 -9.06
CA LEU A 241 21.30 -19.05 -7.80
C LEU A 241 21.64 -20.29 -6.96
N ASN A 242 20.73 -21.26 -6.83
CA ASN A 242 20.97 -22.51 -6.11
C ASN A 242 22.09 -23.35 -6.76
N LYS A 243 22.17 -23.38 -8.11
CA LYS A 243 23.30 -24.01 -8.83
C LYS A 243 24.61 -23.26 -8.60
N TYR A 244 24.57 -21.93 -8.55
CA TYR A 244 25.74 -21.07 -8.27
C TYR A 244 26.30 -21.34 -6.86
N MET A 245 25.46 -21.25 -5.83
CA MET A 245 25.84 -21.51 -4.43
C MET A 245 26.37 -22.95 -4.22
N SER A 246 25.76 -23.93 -4.89
CA SER A 246 26.19 -25.34 -4.83
C SER A 246 27.60 -25.53 -5.42
N ASN A 247 27.90 -24.88 -6.54
CA ASN A 247 29.23 -24.95 -7.14
C ASN A 247 30.30 -24.30 -6.25
N LEU A 248 30.03 -23.11 -5.68
CA LEU A 248 30.95 -22.47 -4.73
C LEU A 248 31.26 -23.38 -3.52
N SER A 249 30.22 -24.02 -2.96
CA SER A 249 30.34 -24.97 -1.85
C SER A 249 31.20 -26.20 -2.20
N GLN A 250 31.22 -26.63 -3.47
CA GLN A 250 32.06 -27.74 -3.93
C GLN A 250 33.53 -27.34 -4.13
N PHE A 251 33.82 -26.09 -4.51
CA PHE A 251 35.19 -25.60 -4.67
C PHE A 251 35.90 -25.42 -3.32
N GLN A 252 35.18 -24.99 -2.26
CA GLN A 252 35.75 -24.85 -0.91
C GLN A 252 36.15 -26.21 -0.31
N LYS A 253 35.33 -27.26 -0.48
CA LYS A 253 35.66 -28.64 -0.01
C LYS A 253 36.92 -29.26 -0.63
N LYS A 254 37.55 -28.61 -1.61
CA LYS A 254 38.80 -29.07 -2.26
C LYS A 254 40.06 -28.32 -1.81
N ARG A 255 40.01 -27.40 -0.83
CA ARG A 255 41.20 -26.66 -0.35
C ARG A 255 41.86 -27.28 0.89
N SER A 256 43.04 -27.83 0.65
CA SER A 256 44.20 -28.01 1.57
C SER A 256 44.01 -28.74 2.91
N PHE A 257 44.56 -29.95 2.98
CA PHE A 257 45.17 -30.47 4.21
C PHE A 257 46.45 -29.67 4.50
N SER A 258 46.39 -28.72 5.45
CA SER A 258 47.57 -28.05 6.00
C SER A 258 48.01 -28.77 7.28
N MET A 259 49.31 -28.99 7.48
CA MET A 259 49.86 -29.54 8.73
C MET A 259 50.21 -28.46 9.78
N PHE A 260 49.78 -27.22 9.57
CA PHE A 260 49.91 -26.15 10.55
C PHE A 260 48.57 -25.86 11.23
N PRO A 261 48.53 -25.64 12.56
CA PRO A 261 47.30 -25.28 13.24
C PRO A 261 46.78 -23.94 12.72
N ILE A 262 45.60 -23.97 12.11
CA ILE A 262 44.90 -22.80 11.62
C ILE A 262 44.43 -22.00 12.85
N LYS A 263 44.84 -20.73 12.95
CA LYS A 263 44.26 -19.79 13.92
C LYS A 263 42.77 -19.64 13.58
N GLU A 264 41.93 -19.75 14.61
CA GLU A 264 40.46 -19.58 14.62
C GLU A 264 39.81 -19.36 13.25
N GLU A 265 39.07 -20.37 12.76
CA GLU A 265 38.39 -20.32 11.48
C GLU A 265 37.40 -19.15 11.40
N THR A 266 37.86 -18.02 10.85
CA THR A 266 36.97 -16.97 10.35
C THR A 266 36.16 -17.57 9.20
N LEU A 267 34.89 -17.91 9.48
CA LEU A 267 33.92 -18.40 8.50
C LEU A 267 34.03 -17.59 7.20
N ASP A 268 34.28 -18.28 6.07
CA ASP A 268 34.43 -17.64 4.76
C ASP A 268 33.22 -16.74 4.50
N PRO A 269 33.39 -15.45 4.16
CA PRO A 269 32.26 -14.54 3.92
C PRO A 269 31.30 -15.07 2.85
N THR A 270 31.79 -15.89 1.91
CA THR A 270 30.97 -16.61 0.94
C THR A 270 29.97 -17.57 1.60
N PHE A 271 30.39 -18.28 2.66
CA PHE A 271 29.52 -19.20 3.40
C PHE A 271 28.46 -18.42 4.19
N SER A 272 28.86 -17.34 4.87
CA SER A 272 27.92 -16.45 5.57
C SER A 272 26.90 -15.84 4.61
N HIS A 273 27.31 -15.35 3.43
CA HIS A 273 26.39 -14.85 2.41
C HIS A 273 25.38 -15.92 1.96
N ILE A 274 25.83 -17.16 1.71
CA ILE A 274 24.94 -18.28 1.33
C ILE A 274 23.87 -18.52 2.42
N HIS A 275 24.25 -18.40 3.70
CA HIS A 275 23.33 -18.63 4.82
C HIS A 275 22.32 -17.48 4.98
N VAL A 276 22.74 -16.22 4.86
CA VAL A 276 21.79 -15.09 4.84
C VAL A 276 20.82 -15.19 3.66
N ILE A 277 21.32 -15.50 2.45
CA ILE A 277 20.47 -15.65 1.26
C ILE A 277 19.46 -16.79 1.41
N ARG A 278 19.88 -17.96 1.91
CA ARG A 278 18.97 -19.08 2.18
C ARG A 278 17.96 -18.74 3.27
N GLY A 279 18.41 -18.13 4.37
CA GLY A 279 17.54 -17.65 5.45
C GLY A 279 16.47 -16.70 4.94
N PHE A 280 16.86 -15.73 4.11
CA PHE A 280 15.94 -14.77 3.51
C PHE A 280 14.95 -15.42 2.53
N VAL A 281 15.39 -16.35 1.67
CA VAL A 281 14.49 -17.09 0.78
C VAL A 281 13.50 -17.96 1.55
N SER A 282 13.92 -18.63 2.63
CA SER A 282 13.01 -19.35 3.54
C SER A 282 12.06 -18.37 4.26
N MET A 283 12.52 -17.17 4.63
CA MET A 283 11.66 -16.13 5.22
C MET A 283 10.57 -15.65 4.25
N LEU A 284 10.89 -15.39 2.98
CA LEU A 284 9.91 -15.05 1.94
C LEU A 284 8.89 -16.19 1.72
N ARG A 285 9.33 -17.45 1.86
CA ARG A 285 8.46 -18.64 1.86
C ARG A 285 7.67 -18.85 3.16
N HIS A 286 7.78 -17.94 4.14
CA HIS A 286 7.16 -18.05 5.47
C HIS A 286 7.65 -19.27 6.28
N GLN A 287 8.80 -19.85 5.91
CA GLN A 287 9.46 -20.98 6.58
C GLN A 287 10.37 -20.47 7.72
N TYR A 288 9.80 -19.68 8.64
CA TYR A 288 10.55 -18.90 9.63
C TYR A 288 11.52 -19.71 10.50
N LYS A 289 11.13 -20.95 10.87
CA LYS A 289 11.97 -21.87 11.67
C LYS A 289 13.22 -22.32 10.91
N GLU A 290 13.10 -22.57 9.60
CA GLU A 290 14.24 -22.88 8.73
C GLU A 290 15.09 -21.62 8.52
N ALA A 291 14.46 -20.47 8.30
CA ALA A 291 15.14 -19.19 8.12
C ALA A 291 16.07 -18.86 9.30
N VAL A 292 15.57 -18.97 10.54
CA VAL A 292 16.35 -18.79 11.78
C VAL A 292 17.55 -19.75 11.81
N SER A 293 17.38 -21.01 11.41
CA SER A 293 18.47 -21.99 11.42
C SER A 293 19.61 -21.65 10.45
N TYR A 294 19.32 -20.98 9.32
CA TYR A 294 20.36 -20.45 8.44
C TYR A 294 20.97 -19.16 9.01
N PHE A 295 20.17 -18.24 9.56
CA PHE A 295 20.67 -17.01 10.17
C PHE A 295 21.61 -17.27 11.36
N ASP A 296 21.36 -18.30 12.17
CA ASP A 296 22.26 -18.74 13.26
C ASP A 296 23.64 -19.24 12.76
N GLN A 297 23.82 -19.45 11.45
CA GLN A 297 25.07 -19.90 10.82
C GLN A 297 25.79 -18.80 10.02
N ALA A 298 25.30 -17.55 10.07
CA ALA A 298 25.87 -16.42 9.32
C ALA A 298 26.64 -15.44 10.23
N ASN A 299 27.87 -15.07 9.84
CA ASN A 299 28.66 -14.04 10.54
C ASN A 299 28.33 -12.62 10.05
N PHE A 300 27.08 -12.19 10.25
CA PHE A 300 26.68 -10.78 10.26
C PHE A 300 25.96 -10.54 11.57
N SER A 301 26.28 -9.48 12.30
CA SER A 301 25.74 -9.28 13.65
C SER A 301 24.35 -8.64 13.61
N GLU A 302 24.25 -7.34 13.32
CA GLU A 302 23.01 -6.61 13.61
C GLU A 302 21.89 -6.83 12.59
N GLU A 303 22.19 -6.80 11.28
CA GLU A 303 21.19 -6.98 10.22
C GLU A 303 20.54 -8.36 10.26
N VAL A 304 21.35 -9.39 10.48
CA VAL A 304 20.89 -10.78 10.55
C VAL A 304 20.18 -11.07 11.86
N ASP A 305 20.63 -10.53 12.99
CA ASP A 305 19.86 -10.64 14.24
C ASP A 305 18.49 -9.95 14.13
N LEU A 306 18.37 -8.84 13.38
CA LEU A 306 17.07 -8.21 13.10
C LEU A 306 16.16 -9.10 12.25
N LEU A 307 16.65 -9.65 11.12
CA LEU A 307 15.91 -10.61 10.28
C LEU A 307 15.50 -11.89 11.04
N LYS A 308 16.39 -12.38 11.89
CA LYS A 308 16.18 -13.54 12.78
C LYS A 308 15.11 -13.24 13.83
N CYS A 309 15.14 -12.07 14.47
CA CYS A 309 14.13 -11.67 15.43
C CYS A 309 12.77 -11.43 14.77
N TYR A 310 12.74 -10.89 13.55
CA TYR A 310 11.53 -10.84 12.72
C TYR A 310 10.97 -12.26 12.47
N CYS A 311 11.80 -13.22 12.06
CA CYS A 311 11.36 -14.61 11.88
C CYS A 311 10.83 -15.22 13.19
N GLN A 312 11.49 -14.98 14.34
CA GLN A 312 11.07 -15.46 15.65
C GLN A 312 9.76 -14.82 16.15
N ALA A 313 9.48 -13.57 15.75
CA ALA A 313 8.21 -12.90 16.01
C ALA A 313 7.06 -13.47 15.15
N ASN A 314 7.37 -14.02 13.98
CA ASN A 314 6.40 -14.65 13.08
C ASN A 314 6.21 -16.16 13.33
N ASP A 315 7.23 -16.87 13.84
CA ASP A 315 7.13 -18.30 14.19
C ASP A 315 6.24 -18.52 15.42
N VAL A 316 5.13 -19.24 15.22
CA VAL A 316 4.16 -19.58 16.27
C VAL A 316 4.76 -20.47 17.35
N GLU A 317 5.71 -21.36 17.02
CA GLU A 317 6.33 -22.31 17.96
C GLU A 317 7.40 -21.69 18.85
N PHE A 318 7.96 -20.52 18.48
CA PHE A 318 9.13 -19.95 19.15
C PHE A 318 8.84 -19.41 20.56
N LYS A 319 9.59 -19.87 21.57
CA LYS A 319 9.33 -19.61 23.00
C LYS A 319 10.26 -18.60 23.69
N LYS A 320 11.42 -18.24 23.10
CA LYS A 320 12.45 -17.40 23.75
C LYS A 320 12.34 -15.92 23.37
N LEU A 321 11.13 -15.37 23.33
CA LEU A 321 10.86 -14.02 22.80
C LEU A 321 11.55 -12.88 23.58
N LYS A 322 11.76 -13.03 24.90
CA LYS A 322 12.41 -11.98 25.71
C LYS A 322 13.87 -11.74 25.35
N SER A 323 14.61 -12.77 24.93
CA SER A 323 15.99 -12.59 24.43
C SER A 323 16.00 -11.89 23.07
N SER A 324 15.08 -12.25 22.16
CA SER A 324 14.92 -11.59 20.86
C SER A 324 14.59 -10.09 21.04
N LEU A 325 13.69 -9.77 21.98
CA LEU A 325 13.33 -8.40 22.31
C LEU A 325 14.53 -7.60 22.83
N ALA A 326 15.35 -8.20 23.71
CA ALA A 326 16.56 -7.55 24.21
C ALA A 326 17.55 -7.25 23.08
N VAL A 327 17.83 -8.22 22.21
CA VAL A 327 18.74 -8.09 21.05
C VAL A 327 18.30 -6.96 20.12
N VAL A 328 17.03 -6.96 19.68
CA VAL A 328 16.52 -5.90 18.78
C VAL A 328 16.52 -4.54 19.46
N SER A 329 16.19 -4.46 20.75
CA SER A 329 16.20 -3.19 21.50
C SER A 329 17.61 -2.62 21.67
N SER A 330 18.64 -3.46 21.76
CA SER A 330 20.04 -3.03 21.88
C SER A 330 20.75 -2.72 20.56
N SER A 331 20.15 -3.08 19.42
CA SER A 331 20.77 -2.90 18.09
C SER A 331 21.01 -1.42 17.73
N SER A 332 22.09 -1.13 16.99
CA SER A 332 22.49 0.24 16.65
C SER A 332 21.56 0.97 15.65
N PHE A 333 20.66 0.25 14.97
CA PHE A 333 19.65 0.83 14.08
C PHE A 333 18.90 1.99 14.73
N GLY A 334 18.67 3.06 13.97
CA GLY A 334 18.03 4.28 14.44
C GLY A 334 16.70 4.03 15.16
N SER A 335 16.39 4.87 16.14
CA SER A 335 15.16 4.76 16.94
C SER A 335 13.87 4.78 16.13
N ASN A 336 13.94 5.33 14.91
CA ASN A 336 12.81 5.58 14.02
C ASN A 336 12.73 4.57 12.86
N ASP A 337 13.56 3.52 12.85
CA ASP A 337 13.49 2.47 11.83
C ASP A 337 12.18 1.67 11.97
N SER A 338 11.31 1.77 10.96
CA SER A 338 9.97 1.18 11.01
C SER A 338 10.02 -0.36 11.06
N PHE A 339 10.97 -1.02 10.38
CA PHE A 339 11.11 -2.47 10.38
C PHE A 339 11.52 -3.01 11.75
N LYS A 340 12.42 -2.31 12.45
CA LYS A 340 12.78 -2.53 13.85
C LYS A 340 11.57 -2.31 14.77
N LEU A 341 10.88 -1.19 14.64
CA LEU A 341 9.70 -0.86 15.46
C LEU A 341 8.59 -1.92 15.32
N PHE A 342 8.27 -2.36 14.11
CA PHE A 342 7.28 -3.42 13.88
C PHE A 342 7.75 -4.80 14.38
N THR A 343 9.04 -5.10 14.28
CA THR A 343 9.60 -6.33 14.86
C THR A 343 9.45 -6.33 16.39
N ILE A 344 9.76 -5.22 17.05
CA ILE A 344 9.55 -5.03 18.50
C ILE A 344 8.06 -5.15 18.86
N ALA A 345 7.18 -4.46 18.13
CA ALA A 345 5.73 -4.48 18.35
C ALA A 345 5.17 -5.91 18.29
N LYS A 346 5.60 -6.70 17.29
CA LYS A 346 5.17 -8.09 17.11
C LYS A 346 5.76 -9.05 18.15
N LEU A 347 6.98 -8.80 18.64
CA LEU A 347 7.53 -9.54 19.79
C LEU A 347 6.71 -9.30 21.07
N HIS A 348 6.25 -8.06 21.31
CA HIS A 348 5.36 -7.74 22.43
C HIS A 348 3.95 -8.38 22.27
N GLU A 349 3.35 -8.35 21.07
CA GLU A 349 2.11 -9.11 20.78
C GLU A 349 2.29 -10.60 21.14
N ARG A 350 3.37 -11.22 20.65
CA ARG A 350 3.63 -12.65 20.86
C ARG A 350 3.83 -12.99 22.34
N LEU A 351 4.51 -12.12 23.11
CA LEU A 351 4.67 -12.26 24.56
C LEU A 351 3.33 -12.21 25.29
N MET A 352 2.47 -11.24 24.93
CA MET A 352 1.10 -11.13 25.47
C MET A 352 0.30 -12.41 25.19
N MET A 353 0.34 -12.92 23.95
CA MET A 353 -0.41 -14.11 23.54
C MET A 353 0.07 -15.40 24.25
N GLN A 354 1.38 -15.57 24.46
CA GLN A 354 1.93 -16.77 25.12
C GLN A 354 1.48 -16.93 26.57
N HIS A 355 1.25 -15.82 27.29
CA HIS A 355 0.88 -15.89 28.69
C HIS A 355 -0.64 -16.03 28.95
N LYS A 356 -1.47 -16.03 27.90
CA LYS A 356 -2.94 -15.82 27.94
C LYS A 356 -3.28 -14.47 28.61
N PHE A 357 -4.55 -14.04 28.65
CA PHE A 357 -4.91 -12.72 29.18
C PHE A 357 -5.18 -12.75 30.72
N LYS A 358 -4.34 -12.05 31.50
CA LYS A 358 -4.43 -11.83 32.97
C LYS A 358 -3.78 -10.48 33.35
N LYS A 359 -4.15 -9.90 34.50
CA LYS A 359 -3.90 -8.49 34.92
C LYS A 359 -2.50 -7.87 34.74
N HIS A 360 -1.39 -8.61 34.66
CA HIS A 360 -0.06 -8.03 34.39
C HIS A 360 0.19 -7.66 32.91
N ARG A 361 -0.80 -7.80 32.01
CA ARG A 361 -0.68 -7.54 30.56
C ARG A 361 -1.45 -6.31 30.06
N SER A 362 -1.53 -5.28 30.90
CA SER A 362 -1.58 -3.91 30.40
C SER A 362 -0.32 -3.60 29.60
N ASP A 363 0.83 -3.98 30.15
CA ASP A 363 2.12 -3.37 29.79
C ASP A 363 2.67 -3.91 28.47
N GLU A 364 2.62 -5.22 28.20
CA GLU A 364 3.02 -5.74 26.88
C GLU A 364 2.05 -5.34 25.76
N PHE A 365 0.74 -5.22 26.06
CA PHE A 365 -0.22 -4.70 25.08
C PHE A 365 0.06 -3.23 24.76
N PHE A 366 0.26 -2.38 25.79
CA PHE A 366 0.57 -0.97 25.59
C PHE A 366 1.92 -0.78 24.90
N ALA A 367 2.94 -1.56 25.24
CA ALA A 367 4.21 -1.56 24.50
C ALA A 367 3.99 -1.92 23.02
N SER A 368 3.29 -3.01 22.73
CA SER A 368 2.98 -3.42 21.35
C SER A 368 2.25 -2.32 20.57
N MET A 369 1.19 -1.75 21.14
CA MET A 369 0.42 -0.67 20.50
C MET A 369 1.25 0.60 20.31
N LYS A 370 2.06 1.00 21.29
CA LYS A 370 2.97 2.15 21.15
C LYS A 370 3.98 1.94 20.03
N PHE A 371 4.63 0.78 19.96
CA PHE A 371 5.58 0.47 18.89
C PHE A 371 4.92 0.34 17.51
N PHE A 372 3.68 -0.15 17.41
CA PHE A 372 2.91 -0.09 16.16
C PHE A 372 2.58 1.35 15.76
N ILE A 373 2.10 2.18 16.69
CA ILE A 373 1.80 3.60 16.45
C ILE A 373 3.06 4.33 15.98
N THR A 374 4.14 4.29 16.75
CA THR A 374 5.41 4.94 16.39
C THR A 374 5.95 4.39 15.07
N GLY A 375 5.90 3.07 14.85
CA GLY A 375 6.30 2.45 13.57
C GLY A 375 5.53 2.99 12.38
N ILE A 376 4.20 3.10 12.48
CA ILE A 376 3.33 3.68 11.44
C ILE A 376 3.62 5.18 11.23
N LEU A 377 3.82 5.94 12.31
CA LEU A 377 4.11 7.37 12.22
C LEU A 377 5.50 7.63 11.64
N CYS A 378 6.46 6.73 11.83
CA CYS A 378 7.77 6.77 11.19
C CYS A 378 7.74 6.33 9.71
N LEU A 379 6.64 5.77 9.19
CA LEU A 379 6.60 5.36 7.79
C LEU A 379 6.74 6.55 6.81
N PRO A 380 7.41 6.34 5.66
CA PRO A 380 7.38 7.25 4.53
C PRO A 380 5.95 7.57 4.06
N VAL A 381 5.79 8.70 3.39
CA VAL A 381 4.47 9.16 2.89
C VAL A 381 3.92 8.26 1.78
N ASP A 382 4.81 7.61 1.04
CA ASP A 382 4.53 6.75 -0.12
C ASP A 382 4.40 5.26 0.23
N ASP A 383 4.48 4.89 1.52
CA ASP A 383 4.34 3.50 1.96
C ASP A 383 2.93 2.95 1.66
N LEU A 384 2.88 1.68 1.23
CA LEU A 384 1.63 1.01 0.84
C LEU A 384 1.08 0.04 1.91
N TYR A 385 1.85 -0.26 2.96
CA TYR A 385 1.50 -1.24 3.99
C TYR A 385 0.76 -0.64 5.20
N TYR A 386 0.45 0.67 5.21
CA TYR A 386 -0.33 1.31 6.28
C TYR A 386 -1.55 0.50 6.72
N CYS A 387 -2.36 0.01 5.76
CA CYS A 387 -3.52 -0.84 6.06
C CYS A 387 -3.13 -2.10 6.83
N GLU A 388 -2.11 -2.84 6.39
CA GLU A 388 -1.69 -4.09 7.04
C GLU A 388 -1.20 -3.87 8.48
N TYR A 389 -0.61 -2.72 8.78
CA TYR A 389 -0.19 -2.38 10.14
C TYR A 389 -1.37 -1.96 11.04
N TYR A 390 -2.30 -1.15 10.52
CA TYR A 390 -3.52 -0.81 11.25
C TYR A 390 -4.45 -2.03 11.45
N ASP A 391 -4.53 -2.94 10.47
CA ASP A 391 -5.33 -4.16 10.57
C ASP A 391 -4.83 -5.06 11.72
N LYS A 392 -3.50 -5.15 11.93
CA LYS A 392 -2.90 -5.80 13.11
C LYS A 392 -3.26 -5.10 14.43
N MET A 393 -3.30 -3.76 14.44
CA MET A 393 -3.71 -2.99 15.63
C MET A 393 -5.19 -3.19 15.96
N LEU A 394 -6.07 -3.19 14.95
CA LEU A 394 -7.51 -3.44 15.09
C LEU A 394 -7.75 -4.85 15.65
N ASP A 395 -7.06 -5.86 15.12
CA ASP A 395 -7.07 -7.22 15.64
C ASP A 395 -6.68 -7.30 17.13
N LEU A 396 -5.66 -6.54 17.55
CA LEU A 396 -5.23 -6.49 18.96
C LEU A 396 -6.28 -5.81 19.86
N LEU A 397 -6.86 -4.70 19.41
CA LEU A 397 -7.93 -3.99 20.13
C LEU A 397 -9.19 -4.87 20.29
N ILE A 398 -9.59 -5.56 19.22
CA ILE A 398 -10.73 -6.49 19.22
C ILE A 398 -10.48 -7.68 20.14
N ARG A 399 -9.29 -8.31 20.07
CA ARG A 399 -8.92 -9.43 20.97
C ARG A 399 -8.86 -9.01 22.44
N ARG A 400 -8.41 -7.78 22.73
CA ARG A 400 -8.44 -7.17 24.08
C ARG A 400 -9.87 -6.84 24.54
N LYS A 401 -10.81 -6.62 23.61
CA LYS A 401 -12.14 -6.04 23.83
C LYS A 401 -12.08 -4.59 24.34
N SER A 402 -11.23 -3.77 23.71
CA SER A 402 -11.23 -2.32 23.93
C SER A 402 -12.56 -1.68 23.52
N GLU A 403 -12.76 -0.44 23.98
CA GLU A 403 -13.95 0.36 23.66
C GLU A 403 -14.13 0.53 22.14
N ILE A 404 -15.40 0.59 21.69
CA ILE A 404 -15.71 0.56 20.25
C ILE A 404 -15.34 1.89 19.59
N GLU A 405 -15.32 2.95 20.37
CA GLU A 405 -14.88 4.30 20.06
C GLU A 405 -13.39 4.31 19.66
N VAL A 406 -12.55 3.61 20.44
CA VAL A 406 -11.12 3.43 20.15
C VAL A 406 -10.92 2.58 18.89
N ILE A 407 -11.67 1.47 18.76
CA ILE A 407 -11.64 0.64 17.54
C ILE A 407 -12.04 1.47 16.31
N THR A 408 -13.09 2.28 16.43
CA THR A 408 -13.60 3.14 15.35
C THR A 408 -12.60 4.24 14.98
N PHE A 409 -11.92 4.85 15.95
CA PHE A 409 -10.85 5.81 15.68
C PHE A 409 -9.72 5.19 14.84
N PHE A 410 -9.22 4.02 15.22
CA PHE A 410 -8.18 3.32 14.45
C PHE A 410 -8.70 2.79 13.09
N TYR A 411 -9.98 2.46 12.97
CA TYR A 411 -10.62 2.10 11.69
C TYR A 411 -10.71 3.30 10.73
N ILE A 412 -11.02 4.49 11.24
CA ILE A 412 -11.01 5.74 10.45
C ILE A 412 -9.58 6.07 9.99
N LEU A 413 -8.59 5.96 10.88
CA LEU A 413 -7.17 6.12 10.52
C LEU A 413 -6.76 5.16 9.41
N ARG A 414 -7.06 3.87 9.59
CA ARG A 414 -6.80 2.80 8.64
C ARG A 414 -7.33 3.15 7.25
N ASN A 415 -8.59 3.58 7.16
CA ASN A 415 -9.22 3.93 5.89
C ASN A 415 -8.67 5.23 5.29
N TYR A 416 -8.33 6.24 6.10
CA TYR A 416 -7.68 7.48 5.64
C TYR A 416 -6.31 7.19 4.99
N TYR A 417 -5.46 6.41 5.66
CA TYR A 417 -4.15 6.03 5.11
C TYR A 417 -4.27 5.05 3.94
N GLY A 418 -5.27 4.14 3.95
CA GLY A 418 -5.58 3.27 2.81
C GLY A 418 -5.94 4.07 1.56
N LEU A 419 -6.89 5.01 1.67
CA LEU A 419 -7.26 5.92 0.58
C LEU A 419 -6.05 6.70 0.06
N LYS A 420 -5.23 7.24 0.96
CA LYS A 420 -4.00 7.95 0.61
C LYS A 420 -3.02 7.06 -0.18
N SER A 421 -2.87 5.79 0.19
CA SER A 421 -1.94 4.88 -0.48
C SER A 421 -2.35 4.54 -1.92
N GLU A 422 -3.64 4.58 -2.26
CA GLU A 422 -4.11 4.36 -3.64
C GLU A 422 -3.77 5.53 -4.59
N TYR A 423 -3.49 6.71 -4.04
CA TYR A 423 -3.03 7.91 -4.74
C TYR A 423 -1.50 7.89 -5.01
N ASN A 424 -0.77 6.88 -4.55
CA ASN A 424 0.66 6.74 -4.85
C ASN A 424 0.93 6.22 -6.28
N TYR A 425 2.15 6.44 -6.78
CA TYR A 425 2.54 5.91 -8.09
C TYR A 425 2.57 4.38 -8.13
N LEU A 426 3.13 3.73 -7.10
CA LEU A 426 3.17 2.27 -7.02
C LEU A 426 1.83 1.72 -6.54
N TYR A 427 1.44 0.55 -7.07
CA TYR A 427 0.20 -0.14 -6.74
C TYR A 427 0.39 -1.64 -6.61
N ILE A 428 -0.19 -2.19 -5.55
CA ILE A 428 -0.19 -3.61 -5.23
C ILE A 428 -1.66 -4.08 -5.27
N PRO A 429 -2.05 -4.89 -6.27
CA PRO A 429 -3.42 -5.38 -6.38
C PRO A 429 -3.89 -6.06 -5.09
N ASN A 430 -5.08 -5.67 -4.62
CA ASN A 430 -5.73 -6.19 -3.41
C ASN A 430 -4.98 -5.95 -2.09
N LEU A 431 -3.97 -5.06 -2.03
CA LEU A 431 -3.34 -4.69 -0.75
C LEU A 431 -4.22 -3.75 0.08
N VAL A 432 -4.89 -2.81 -0.59
CA VAL A 432 -5.98 -2.02 0.00
C VAL A 432 -7.29 -2.73 -0.32
N TYR A 433 -7.95 -3.22 0.73
CA TYR A 433 -9.24 -3.89 0.71
C TYR A 433 -10.04 -3.43 1.93
N ASP A 434 -11.36 -3.63 1.96
CA ASP A 434 -12.17 -3.25 3.14
C ASP A 434 -11.77 -4.07 4.37
N TYR A 435 -11.56 -3.40 5.52
CA TYR A 435 -11.29 -4.12 6.77
C TYR A 435 -12.51 -4.97 7.15
N ASN A 436 -12.27 -6.25 7.39
CA ASN A 436 -13.30 -7.26 7.63
C ASN A 436 -13.07 -7.93 8.99
N CYS A 437 -14.11 -7.94 9.84
CA CYS A 437 -14.11 -8.59 11.15
C CYS A 437 -15.52 -9.11 11.48
N ASP A 438 -15.79 -9.50 12.73
CA ASP A 438 -17.12 -9.99 13.14
C ASP A 438 -18.22 -8.96 12.82
N ASP A 439 -19.30 -9.40 12.17
CA ASP A 439 -20.39 -8.53 11.69
C ASP A 439 -20.92 -7.60 12.80
N LYS A 440 -20.98 -8.05 14.06
CA LYS A 440 -21.48 -7.25 15.19
C LYS A 440 -20.51 -6.15 15.62
N ILE A 441 -19.22 -6.33 15.34
CA ILE A 441 -18.22 -5.28 15.56
C ILE A 441 -18.38 -4.25 14.44
N MET A 442 -18.53 -4.69 13.18
CA MET A 442 -18.78 -3.80 12.05
C MET A 442 -20.08 -2.98 12.22
N GLU A 443 -21.19 -3.61 12.63
CA GLU A 443 -22.46 -2.92 12.95
C GLU A 443 -22.25 -1.80 13.98
N ARG A 444 -21.51 -2.07 15.07
CA ARG A 444 -21.23 -1.08 16.11
C ARG A 444 -20.26 0.02 15.65
N ILE A 445 -19.28 -0.29 14.79
CA ILE A 445 -18.45 0.73 14.14
C ILE A 445 -19.33 1.66 13.29
N GLN A 446 -20.28 1.13 12.52
CA GLN A 446 -21.20 1.94 11.72
C GLN A 446 -22.13 2.82 12.58
N GLU A 447 -22.56 2.34 13.75
CA GLU A 447 -23.31 3.15 14.72
C GLU A 447 -22.49 4.35 15.23
N VAL A 448 -21.23 4.12 15.62
CA VAL A 448 -20.30 5.19 16.06
C VAL A 448 -20.02 6.17 14.92
N LEU A 449 -19.76 5.68 13.70
CA LEU A 449 -19.54 6.53 12.51
C LEU A 449 -20.74 7.44 12.22
N LYS A 450 -21.97 6.91 12.34
CA LYS A 450 -23.20 7.70 12.18
C LYS A 450 -23.34 8.77 13.26
N ASN A 451 -22.99 8.47 14.51
CA ASN A 451 -23.00 9.45 15.60
C ASN A 451 -21.97 10.57 15.38
N LEU A 452 -20.78 10.26 14.88
CA LEU A 452 -19.75 11.24 14.49
C LEU A 452 -20.23 12.16 13.34
N GLN A 453 -20.88 11.58 12.32
CA GLN A 453 -21.47 12.32 11.19
C GLN A 453 -22.58 13.28 11.65
N ASP A 454 -23.46 12.84 12.55
CA ASP A 454 -24.49 13.66 13.20
C ASP A 454 -23.90 14.71 14.18
N LYS A 455 -22.57 14.78 14.31
CA LYS A 455 -21.82 15.63 15.27
C LYS A 455 -22.27 15.44 16.72
N ARG A 456 -22.69 14.23 17.08
CA ARG A 456 -23.07 13.89 18.45
C ARG A 456 -21.82 13.65 19.28
N LYS A 457 -21.88 14.05 20.55
CA LYS A 457 -20.86 13.72 21.54
C LYS A 457 -20.82 12.21 21.79
N ILE A 458 -19.62 11.67 21.95
CA ILE A 458 -19.37 10.25 22.22
C ILE A 458 -18.56 10.14 23.52
N GLU A 459 -18.98 9.28 24.44
CA GLU A 459 -18.29 9.06 25.72
C GLU A 459 -17.30 7.90 25.59
N CYS A 460 -16.00 8.20 25.52
CA CYS A 460 -14.91 7.22 25.52
C CYS A 460 -14.08 7.36 26.82
N LYS A 461 -13.72 6.25 27.45
CA LYS A 461 -12.92 6.18 28.69
C LYS A 461 -11.52 5.60 28.46
N GLU A 462 -11.30 4.85 27.38
CA GLU A 462 -9.97 4.34 26.97
C GLU A 462 -9.23 5.30 25.99
N THR A 463 -9.27 6.62 26.20
CA THR A 463 -8.71 7.63 25.28
C THR A 463 -7.18 7.62 25.14
N PHE A 464 -6.44 7.09 26.11
CA PHE A 464 -4.97 7.17 26.17
C PHE A 464 -4.21 6.65 24.92
N LEU A 465 -4.76 5.73 24.11
CA LEU A 465 -4.15 5.34 22.82
C LEU A 465 -4.37 6.38 21.72
N ILE A 466 -5.55 7.01 21.74
CA ILE A 466 -5.95 8.07 20.81
C ILE A 466 -5.11 9.32 21.09
N GLU A 467 -4.99 9.70 22.35
CA GLU A 467 -4.10 10.78 22.84
C GLU A 467 -2.64 10.49 22.48
N TYR A 468 -2.11 9.30 22.80
CA TYR A 468 -0.73 8.93 22.44
C TYR A 468 -0.49 9.01 20.92
N TRP A 469 -1.42 8.52 20.09
CA TRP A 469 -1.33 8.64 18.64
C TRP A 469 -1.32 10.11 18.20
N TYR A 470 -2.20 10.95 18.76
CA TYR A 470 -2.35 12.36 18.39
C TYR A 470 -1.10 13.17 18.74
N GLU A 471 -0.60 13.03 19.98
CA GLU A 471 0.63 13.69 20.44
C GLU A 471 1.84 13.28 19.60
N HIS A 472 2.04 11.98 19.37
CA HIS A 472 3.19 11.49 18.59
C HIS A 472 3.05 11.80 17.09
N HIS A 473 1.82 11.95 16.57
CA HIS A 473 1.61 12.39 15.19
C HIS A 473 2.06 13.84 15.00
N ILE A 474 1.73 14.72 15.96
CA ILE A 474 2.23 16.10 15.97
C ILE A 474 3.77 16.12 16.11
N GLU A 475 4.35 15.31 16.99
CA GLU A 475 5.81 15.23 17.17
C GLU A 475 6.54 14.78 15.90
N ILE A 476 6.04 13.74 15.21
CA ILE A 476 6.74 13.08 14.09
C ILE A 476 6.37 13.68 12.72
N LYS A 477 5.11 14.12 12.53
CA LYS A 477 4.58 14.64 11.25
C LYS A 477 4.19 16.12 11.28
N GLY A 478 4.29 16.80 12.43
CA GLY A 478 4.08 18.24 12.59
C GLY A 478 2.62 18.70 12.62
N LYS A 479 1.71 18.02 11.90
CA LYS A 479 0.26 18.32 11.90
C LYS A 479 -0.60 17.08 11.66
N VAL A 480 -1.70 16.97 12.40
CA VAL A 480 -2.74 15.96 12.19
C VAL A 480 -3.61 16.35 10.98
N PRO A 481 -4.06 15.42 10.12
CA PRO A 481 -4.97 15.75 9.03
C PRO A 481 -6.33 16.24 9.56
N ASN A 482 -6.86 17.32 9.01
CA ASN A 482 -8.12 17.95 9.45
C ASN A 482 -9.29 16.94 9.65
N PRO A 483 -9.59 16.00 8.74
CA PRO A 483 -10.64 15.00 8.96
C PRO A 483 -10.43 14.12 10.20
N ILE A 484 -9.17 13.83 10.55
CA ILE A 484 -8.80 13.06 11.74
C ILE A 484 -8.83 13.92 12.98
N GLU A 485 -8.41 15.19 12.90
CA GLU A 485 -8.46 16.15 14.01
C GLU A 485 -9.90 16.42 14.48
N VAL A 486 -10.86 16.50 13.55
CA VAL A 486 -12.29 16.61 13.87
C VAL A 486 -12.79 15.40 14.66
N VAL A 487 -12.47 14.18 14.19
CA VAL A 487 -12.87 12.93 14.87
C VAL A 487 -12.19 12.81 16.24
N TYR A 488 -10.89 13.14 16.33
CA TYR A 488 -10.16 13.18 17.59
C TYR A 488 -10.86 14.08 18.61
N LYS A 489 -11.21 15.31 18.22
CA LYS A 489 -11.94 16.24 19.10
C LYS A 489 -13.27 15.65 19.54
N GLN A 490 -14.09 15.11 18.62
CA GLN A 490 -15.40 14.52 18.95
C GLN A 490 -15.36 13.32 19.93
N ILE A 491 -14.21 12.63 20.05
CA ILE A 491 -14.03 11.47 20.93
C ILE A 491 -13.30 11.84 22.25
N VAL A 492 -12.39 12.81 22.23
CA VAL A 492 -11.45 13.09 23.35
C VAL A 492 -11.67 14.46 24.01
N HIS A 493 -12.30 15.43 23.33
CA HIS A 493 -12.45 16.80 23.83
C HIS A 493 -13.90 17.28 23.79
N ASP A 494 -14.40 17.68 24.97
CA ASP A 494 -15.79 18.00 25.29
C ASP A 494 -16.45 19.13 24.45
#